data_AF-A0A920FB57-F1
#
_entry.id   AF-A0A920FB57-F1
#
_cell.length_a   1.000
_cell.length_b   1.000
_cell.length_c   1.000
_cell.angle_alpha   90.00
_cell.angle_beta   90.00
_cell.angle_gamma   90.00
#
_symmetry.space_group_name_H-M   'P 1'
#
loop_
_entity.id
_entity.type
_entity.pdbx_description
1 polymer ?
#
loop_
_entity_poly.entity_id
_entity_poly.type
_entity_poly.pdbx_seq_one_letter_code
_entity_poly.pdbx_strand_id
1 'polypeptide(L)'
;MKVTFKGKMADHMDFRDVVHATQAQMLDQFGDNVFQGRIIEVHIGTLLADQAFTFTDWTAEMKAKASICISEDETLIGSLQIAKIVYRR
;
A
#
# COMPACT_ATOMS: atom_id res chain seq x y z
N MET A 1 -3.08 -4.54 12.38
CA MET A 1 -2.84 -3.07 12.31
C MET A 1 -3.64 -2.55 11.15
N LYS A 2 -4.33 -1.41 11.29
CA LYS A 2 -5.06 -0.79 10.16
C LYS A 2 -4.30 0.45 9.69
N VAL A 3 -4.08 0.56 8.39
CA VAL A 3 -3.46 1.71 7.72
C VAL A 3 -4.46 2.29 6.73
N THR A 4 -4.61 3.61 6.73
CA THR A 4 -5.52 4.32 5.83
C THR A 4 -4.82 5.56 5.31
N PHE A 5 -4.72 5.68 3.99
CA PHE A 5 -4.18 6.85 3.33
C PHE A 5 -5.29 7.87 3.06
N LYS A 6 -5.01 9.15 3.28
CA LYS A 6 -5.93 10.26 2.97
C LYS A 6 -5.17 11.35 2.22
N GLY A 7 -5.81 11.94 1.23
CA GLY A 7 -5.24 13.00 0.40
C GLY A 7 -4.94 12.55 -1.02
N LYS A 8 -4.14 13.34 -1.74
CA LYS A 8 -3.69 13.06 -3.10
C LYS A 8 -2.17 12.99 -3.13
N MET A 9 -1.64 11.98 -3.80
CA MET A 9 -0.20 11.91 -4.09
C MET A 9 0.17 13.04 -5.04
N ALA A 10 1.31 13.69 -4.81
CA ALA A 10 1.81 14.70 -5.73
C ALA A 10 2.34 14.02 -7.01
N ASP A 11 2.21 14.69 -8.15
CA ASP A 11 2.53 14.12 -9.47
C ASP A 11 4.01 13.67 -9.63
N HIS A 12 4.90 14.15 -8.77
CA HIS A 12 6.33 13.83 -8.78
C HIS A 12 6.75 12.79 -7.72
N MET A 13 5.82 12.33 -6.87
CA MET A 13 6.11 11.33 -5.85
C MET A 13 5.80 9.93 -6.34
N ASP A 14 6.65 8.96 -5.99
CA ASP A 14 6.34 7.55 -6.14
C ASP A 14 5.60 7.06 -4.89
N PHE A 15 4.75 6.05 -5.05
CA PHE A 15 4.05 5.46 -3.92
C PHE A 15 5.03 4.82 -2.92
N ARG A 16 6.20 4.35 -3.37
CA ARG A 16 7.30 3.89 -2.50
C ARG A 16 7.72 4.94 -1.47
N ASP A 17 7.77 6.21 -1.87
CA ASP A 17 8.16 7.31 -0.98
C ASP A 17 7.16 7.45 0.18
N VAL A 18 5.87 7.28 -0.13
CA VAL A 18 4.79 7.29 0.87
C VAL A 18 4.94 6.15 1.87
N VAL A 19 5.32 4.97 1.39
CA VAL A 19 5.53 3.78 2.23
C VAL A 19 6.72 3.95 3.17
N HIS A 20 7.87 4.43 2.66
CA HIS A 20 9.04 4.72 3.50
C HIS A 20 8.78 5.87 4.49
N ALA A 21 8.03 6.90 4.10
CA ALA A 21 7.63 7.96 5.00
C ALA A 21 6.74 7.42 6.14
N THR A 22 5.82 6.51 5.82
CA THR A 22 4.97 5.83 6.82
C THR A 22 5.83 5.03 7.81
N GLN A 23 6.86 4.34 7.33
CA GLN A 23 7.81 3.63 8.18
C GLN A 23 8.51 4.58 9.16
N ALA A 24 9.09 5.66 8.62
CA ALA A 24 9.84 6.64 9.40
C ALA A 24 8.96 7.30 10.46
N GLN A 25 7.72 7.68 10.10
CA GLN A 25 6.76 8.25 11.04
C GLN A 25 6.43 7.30 12.20
N MET A 26 6.26 6.01 11.92
CA MET A 26 5.94 5.03 12.95
C MET A 26 7.13 4.74 13.87
N LEU A 27 8.34 4.72 13.32
CA LEU A 27 9.56 4.61 14.12
C LEU A 27 9.77 5.83 15.01
N ASP A 28 9.53 7.04 14.50
CA ASP A 28 9.61 8.28 15.29
C ASP A 28 8.56 8.30 16.42
N GLN A 29 7.33 7.87 16.13
CA GLN A 29 6.24 7.90 17.10
C GLN A 29 6.33 6.81 18.18
N PHE A 30 6.76 5.59 17.81
CA PHE A 30 6.71 4.42 18.69
C PHE A 30 8.08 3.90 19.12
N GLY A 31 9.17 4.37 18.52
CA GLY A 31 10.54 3.96 18.82
C GLY A 31 10.90 2.52 18.42
N ASP A 32 9.95 1.76 17.87
CA ASP A 32 10.10 0.35 17.51
C ASP A 32 9.23 -0.01 16.30
N ASN A 33 9.54 -1.13 15.66
CA ASN A 33 8.79 -1.66 14.54
C ASN A 33 7.46 -2.29 14.99
N VAL A 34 6.44 -1.44 15.11
CA VAL A 34 5.07 -1.83 15.50
C VAL A 34 4.38 -2.78 14.52
N PHE A 35 4.95 -3.02 13.34
CA PHE A 35 4.40 -3.91 12.32
C PHE A 35 4.89 -5.36 12.45
N GLN A 36 6.00 -5.57 13.17
CA GLN A 36 6.63 -6.88 13.29
C GLN A 36 5.67 -7.94 13.84
N GLY A 37 5.54 -9.07 13.12
CA GLY A 37 4.71 -10.20 13.50
C GLY A 37 3.19 -9.96 13.39
N ARG A 38 2.75 -8.81 12.88
CA ARG A 38 1.33 -8.45 12.77
C ARG A 38 0.82 -8.57 11.33
N ILE A 39 -0.49 -8.76 11.19
CA ILE A 39 -1.17 -8.60 9.90
C ILE A 39 -1.52 -7.12 9.73
N ILE A 40 -1.24 -6.58 8.54
CA ILE A 40 -1.52 -5.19 8.18
C ILE A 40 -2.71 -5.16 7.23
N GLU A 41 -3.77 -4.46 7.61
CA GLU A 41 -4.91 -4.16 6.74
C GLU A 41 -4.72 -2.77 6.17
N VAL A 42 -4.65 -2.66 4.86
CA VAL A 42 -4.31 -1.44 4.13
C VAL A 42 -5.49 -1.05 3.27
N HIS A 43 -6.07 0.10 3.56
CA HIS A 43 -7.18 0.64 2.78
C HIS A 43 -6.58 1.51 1.68
N ILE A 44 -6.50 0.95 0.46
CA ILE A 44 -5.82 1.58 -0.67
C ILE A 44 -6.70 2.63 -1.38
N GLY A 45 -8.01 2.61 -1.14
CA GLY A 45 -8.94 3.64 -1.61
C GLY A 45 -8.91 3.82 -3.13
N THR A 46 -8.40 4.97 -3.58
CA THR A 46 -8.27 5.34 -5.00
C THR A 46 -6.97 4.89 -5.66
N LEU A 47 -6.08 4.19 -4.94
CA LEU A 47 -4.83 3.68 -5.50
C LEU A 47 -5.10 2.45 -6.36
N LEU A 48 -4.44 2.39 -7.52
CA LEU A 48 -4.54 1.25 -8.42
C LEU A 48 -3.86 0.01 -7.81
N ALA A 49 -4.29 -1.18 -8.26
CA ALA A 49 -3.81 -2.44 -7.70
C ALA A 49 -2.29 -2.66 -7.87
N ASP A 50 -1.68 -2.12 -8.93
CA ASP A 50 -0.24 -2.14 -9.17
C ASP A 50 0.54 -1.33 -8.11
N GLN A 51 0.02 -0.18 -7.70
CA GLN A 51 0.58 0.60 -6.60
C GLN A 51 0.43 -0.13 -5.27
N ALA A 52 -0.70 -0.82 -5.06
CA ALA A 52 -0.91 -1.65 -3.87
C ALA A 52 0.11 -2.80 -3.75
N PHE A 53 0.61 -3.35 -4.86
CA PHE A 53 1.66 -4.39 -4.83
C PHE A 53 2.95 -3.90 -4.17
N THR A 54 3.31 -2.63 -4.35
CA THR A 54 4.46 -2.02 -3.66
C THR A 54 4.31 -2.12 -2.14
N PHE A 55 3.09 -1.98 -1.64
CA PHE A 55 2.79 -2.14 -0.21
C PHE A 55 2.95 -3.59 0.26
N THR A 56 2.53 -4.54 -0.57
CA THR A 56 2.68 -5.97 -0.25
C THR A 56 4.15 -6.37 -0.19
N ASP A 57 5.00 -5.81 -1.05
CA ASP A 57 6.44 -6.08 -1.03
C ASP A 57 7.10 -5.51 0.23
N TRP A 58 6.78 -4.25 0.57
CA TRP A 58 7.26 -3.60 1.79
C TRP A 58 6.83 -4.31 3.09
N THR A 59 5.72 -5.04 3.06
CA THR A 59 5.26 -5.84 4.21
C THR A 59 6.35 -6.80 4.71
N ALA A 60 7.14 -7.35 3.79
CA ALA A 60 8.27 -8.21 4.12
C ALA A 60 9.40 -7.44 4.82
N GLU A 61 9.74 -6.24 4.33
CA GLU A 61 10.75 -5.36 4.93
C GLU A 61 10.40 -4.99 6.38
N MET A 62 9.10 -4.81 6.64
CA MET A 62 8.57 -4.53 7.98
C MET A 62 8.49 -5.74 8.89
N LYS A 63 8.90 -6.93 8.42
CA LYS A 63 8.77 -8.20 9.16
C LYS A 63 7.33 -8.45 9.62
N ALA A 64 6.36 -7.92 8.88
CA ALA A 64 4.96 -8.17 9.13
C ALA A 64 4.57 -9.57 8.66
N LYS A 65 3.52 -10.14 9.23
CA LYS A 65 3.10 -11.52 8.96
C LYS A 65 2.39 -11.65 7.62
N ALA A 66 1.63 -10.63 7.24
CA ALA A 66 0.91 -10.53 5.98
C ALA A 66 0.36 -9.10 5.82
N SER A 67 0.00 -8.74 4.59
CA SER A 67 -0.82 -7.56 4.31
C SER A 67 -2.08 -7.93 3.52
N ILE A 68 -3.14 -7.19 3.79
CA ILE A 68 -4.43 -7.32 3.14
C ILE A 68 -4.75 -5.93 2.57
N CYS A 69 -4.74 -5.80 1.25
CA CYS A 69 -5.08 -4.55 0.57
C CYS A 69 -6.58 -4.54 0.24
N ILE A 70 -7.32 -3.58 0.79
CA ILE A 70 -8.75 -3.41 0.59
C ILE A 70 -8.97 -2.28 -0.41
N SER A 71 -9.46 -2.66 -1.59
CA SER A 71 -9.79 -1.76 -2.70
C SER A 71 -11.26 -1.35 -2.66
N GLU A 72 -11.56 -0.22 -3.30
CA GLU A 72 -12.93 0.16 -3.65
C GLU A 72 -13.33 -0.46 -5.00
N ASP A 73 -14.63 -0.71 -5.18
CA ASP A 73 -15.17 -1.42 -6.36
C ASP A 73 -14.79 -0.72 -7.68
N GLU A 74 -14.94 0.60 -7.76
CA GLU A 74 -14.62 1.38 -8.97
C GLU A 74 -13.13 1.29 -9.32
N THR A 75 -12.26 1.46 -8.31
CA THR A 75 -10.81 1.36 -8.47
C THR A 75 -10.36 -0.05 -8.87
N LEU A 76 -11.01 -1.07 -8.31
CA LEU A 76 -10.76 -2.47 -8.66
C LEU A 76 -11.15 -2.75 -10.12
N ILE A 77 -12.32 -2.27 -10.55
CA ILE A 77 -12.76 -2.40 -11.94
C ILE A 77 -11.76 -1.72 -12.88
N GLY A 78 -11.32 -0.51 -12.58
CA GLY A 78 -10.29 0.21 -13.36
C GLY A 78 -8.98 -0.57 -13.46
N SER A 79 -8.50 -1.10 -12.33
CA SER A 79 -7.29 -1.93 -12.26
C SER A 79 -7.41 -3.20 -13.13
N LEU A 80 -8.56 -3.88 -13.09
CA LEU A 80 -8.82 -5.07 -13.90
C LEU A 80 -8.88 -4.76 -15.40
N GLN A 81 -9.41 -3.60 -15.81
CA GLN A 81 -9.42 -3.20 -17.22
C GLN A 81 -8.01 -2.93 -17.75
N ILE A 82 -7.18 -2.23 -16.97
CA ILE A 82 -5.77 -1.99 -17.32
C ILE A 82 -5.04 -3.32 -17.46
N ALA A 83 -5.17 -4.22 -16.48
CA ALA A 83 -4.58 -5.55 -16.54
C ALA A 83 -5.01 -6.31 -17.80
N LYS A 84 -6.30 -6.28 -18.13
CA LYS A 84 -6.83 -6.93 -19.35
C LYS A 84 -6.22 -6.39 -20.64
N ILE A 85 -5.90 -5.09 -20.70
CA ILE A 85 -5.24 -4.47 -21.86
C ILE A 85 -3.78 -4.91 -21.94
N VAL A 86 -3.07 -4.91 -20.80
CA VAL A 86 -1.63 -5.25 -20.73
C VAL A 86 -1.38 -6.73 -21.02
N TYR A 87 -2.19 -7.64 -20.47
CA TYR A 87 -1.99 -9.10 -20.57
C TYR A 87 -2.69 -9.77 -21.77
N ARG A 88 -3.38 -9.02 -22.64
CA ARG A 88 -3.96 -9.53 -23.91
C ARG A 88 -3.06 -9.34 -25.14
N ARG A 89 -1.83 -8.87 -24.96
CA ARG A 89 -0.77 -8.93 -25.96
C ARG A 89 0.03 -10.21 -25.82
#